data_AF-A0A536USK6-F1
#
_entry.id   AF-A0A536USK6-F1
#
_cell.length_a   1.000
_cell.length_b   1.000
_cell.length_c   1.000
_cell.angle_alpha   90.00
_cell.angle_beta   90.00
_cell.angle_gamma   90.00
#
_symmetry.space_group_name_H-M   'P 1'
#
loop_
_entity.id
_entity.type
_entity.pdbx_description
1 polymer ?
#
loop_
_entity_poly.entity_id
_entity_poly.type
_entity_poly.pdbx_seq_one_letter_code
_entity_poly.pdbx_strand_id
1 'polypeptide(L)'
;RIADATLHWTGREYGLTRYIDAEPHAIHGNGWQRTWSVTRHEPSRLAIELEHDASGARAREWPFPYRARQRFALVADALVATLQLGLDIENTGGDAFPFGLGWHPYFGRDGETELGFAAREVWHTDRSRLPTRVSAVSPQWNFDPPRPIGATTLDNCFAGTQAHRENCRRPRL
;
A
#
# COMPACT_ATOMS: atom_id res chain seq x y z
N ARG A 1 3.93 -7.42 4.67
CA ARG A 1 4.38 -8.84 4.57
C ARG A 1 3.60 -9.66 5.58
N ILE A 2 3.43 -10.97 5.36
CA ILE A 2 2.91 -11.93 6.33
C ILE A 2 3.98 -13.02 6.50
N ALA A 3 4.41 -13.23 7.75
CA ALA A 3 5.52 -14.12 8.11
C ALA A 3 5.32 -15.53 7.55
N ASP A 4 6.40 -16.13 7.07
CA ASP A 4 6.48 -17.49 6.50
C ASP A 4 5.37 -17.86 5.50
N ALA A 5 4.81 -16.84 4.84
CA ALA A 5 3.64 -16.98 4.00
C ALA A 5 2.50 -17.75 4.70
N THR A 6 2.29 -17.53 5.99
CA THR A 6 1.25 -18.20 6.78
C THR A 6 0.44 -17.17 7.56
N LEU A 7 -0.86 -17.11 7.27
CA LEU A 7 -1.81 -16.28 8.02
C LEU A 7 -2.41 -17.11 9.16
N HIS A 8 -2.27 -16.62 10.40
CA HIS A 8 -3.00 -17.13 11.55
C HIS A 8 -4.20 -16.22 11.79
N TRP A 9 -5.42 -16.74 11.67
CA TRP A 9 -6.65 -15.98 11.88
C TRP A 9 -7.73 -16.88 12.48
N THR A 10 -8.45 -16.36 13.48
CA THR A 10 -9.55 -17.07 14.18
C THR A 10 -9.21 -18.51 14.61
N GLY A 11 -7.96 -18.74 15.04
CA GLY A 11 -7.48 -20.05 15.49
C GLY A 11 -7.17 -21.04 14.36
N ARG A 12 -7.16 -20.59 13.10
CA ARG A 12 -6.83 -21.37 11.92
C ARG A 12 -5.57 -20.84 11.24
N GLU A 13 -4.87 -21.73 10.56
CA GLU A 13 -3.69 -21.42 9.76
C GLU A 13 -4.02 -21.53 8.27
N TYR A 14 -3.58 -20.54 7.51
CA TYR A 14 -3.78 -20.46 6.07
C TYR A 14 -2.43 -20.25 5.38
N GLY A 15 -1.99 -21.25 4.61
CA GLY A 15 -0.80 -21.13 3.78
C GLY A 15 -1.05 -20.25 2.56
N LEU A 16 -0.18 -19.27 2.35
CA LEU A 16 -0.27 -18.25 1.32
C LEU A 16 0.68 -18.52 0.15
N THR A 17 0.32 -17.98 -1.01
CA THR A 17 1.15 -17.96 -2.21
C THR A 17 2.28 -16.94 -2.04
N ARG A 18 3.50 -17.35 -2.40
CA ARG A 18 4.65 -16.46 -2.54
C ARG A 18 4.78 -16.08 -4.01
N TYR A 19 4.64 -14.79 -4.32
CA TYR A 19 4.77 -14.28 -5.68
C TYR A 19 6.20 -13.88 -6.05
N ILE A 20 7.10 -13.83 -5.06
CA ILE A 20 8.51 -13.50 -5.24
C ILE A 20 9.30 -14.65 -4.64
N ASP A 21 9.98 -15.44 -5.47
CA ASP A 21 10.65 -16.69 -5.04
C ASP A 21 11.70 -16.44 -3.95
N ALA A 22 12.45 -15.35 -4.07
CA ALA A 22 13.49 -14.93 -3.14
C ALA A 22 12.95 -14.34 -1.82
N GLU A 23 11.64 -14.13 -1.68
CA GLU A 23 11.01 -13.61 -0.47
C GLU A 23 10.35 -14.79 0.28
N PRO A 24 10.78 -15.11 1.51
CA PRO A 24 10.18 -16.20 2.29
C PRO A 24 8.76 -15.85 2.77
N HIS A 25 8.39 -14.56 2.80
CA HIS A 25 7.11 -14.08 3.29
C HIS A 25 6.10 -13.83 2.17
N ALA A 26 4.81 -13.87 2.50
CA ALA A 26 3.80 -13.38 1.56
C ALA A 26 3.82 -11.85 1.54
N ILE A 27 3.75 -11.25 0.35
CA ILE A 27 3.85 -9.81 0.15
C ILE A 27 2.82 -9.32 -0.88
N HIS A 28 2.21 -8.17 -0.60
CA HIS A 28 1.24 -7.45 -1.45
C HIS A 28 -0.07 -8.18 -1.83
N GLY A 29 -0.34 -9.36 -1.27
CA GLY A 29 -1.54 -10.12 -1.61
C GLY A 29 -1.59 -10.45 -3.10
N ASN A 30 -2.79 -10.61 -3.65
CA ASN A 30 -2.98 -11.10 -5.01
C ASN A 30 -3.49 -10.07 -6.03
N GLY A 31 -3.96 -8.91 -5.57
CA GLY A 31 -4.57 -7.91 -6.46
C GLY A 31 -3.69 -7.47 -7.63
N TRP A 32 -2.39 -7.30 -7.40
CA TRP A 32 -1.40 -6.93 -8.43
C TRP A 32 -1.06 -8.03 -9.44
N GLN A 33 -1.47 -9.28 -9.17
CA GLN A 33 -1.18 -10.48 -9.98
C GLN A 33 -2.41 -10.97 -10.74
N ARG A 34 -3.51 -10.21 -10.69
CA ARG A 34 -4.81 -10.62 -11.25
C ARG A 34 -5.31 -9.55 -12.21
N THR A 35 -6.08 -9.99 -13.19
CA THR A 35 -6.77 -9.09 -14.12
C THR A 35 -7.93 -8.42 -13.40
N TRP A 36 -8.08 -7.11 -13.62
CA TRP A 36 -9.21 -6.34 -13.14
C TRP A 36 -10.15 -6.05 -14.31
N SER A 37 -11.45 -6.11 -14.06
CA SER A 37 -12.49 -5.80 -15.03
C SER A 37 -12.82 -4.31 -14.97
N VAL A 38 -12.94 -3.66 -16.12
CA VAL A 38 -13.40 -2.26 -16.19
C VAL A 38 -14.90 -2.23 -15.93
N THR A 39 -15.32 -1.50 -14.90
CA THR A 39 -16.74 -1.32 -14.52
C THR A 39 -17.26 0.06 -14.91
N ARG A 40 -16.37 1.04 -15.13
CA ARG A 40 -16.71 2.38 -15.61
C ARG A 40 -15.54 2.98 -16.35
N HIS A 41 -15.78 3.57 -17.51
CA HIS A 41 -14.76 4.26 -18.29
C HIS A 41 -15.33 5.54 -18.90
N GLU A 42 -14.73 6.67 -18.55
CA GLU A 42 -15.10 8.00 -19.00
C GLU A 42 -13.84 8.84 -19.26
N PRO A 43 -13.93 9.98 -19.96
CA PRO A 43 -12.76 10.77 -20.35
C PRO A 43 -11.79 11.13 -19.23
N SER A 44 -12.28 11.35 -18.00
CA SER A 44 -11.46 11.73 -16.84
C SER A 44 -11.66 10.81 -15.63
N ARG A 45 -12.34 9.66 -15.79
CA ARG A 45 -12.64 8.76 -14.69
C ARG A 45 -12.60 7.29 -15.13
N LEU A 46 -12.02 6.45 -14.29
CA LEU A 46 -11.93 5.01 -14.49
C LEU A 46 -12.31 4.30 -13.19
N ALA A 47 -13.13 3.25 -13.29
CA ALA A 47 -13.33 2.30 -12.21
C ALA A 47 -13.03 0.89 -12.71
N ILE A 48 -12.28 0.15 -11.91
CA ILE A 48 -11.93 -1.26 -12.15
C ILE A 48 -12.24 -2.08 -10.91
N GLU A 49 -12.56 -3.35 -11.11
CA GLU A 49 -12.95 -4.27 -10.05
C GLU A 49 -12.25 -5.63 -10.19
N LEU A 50 -11.89 -6.23 -9.06
CA LEU A 50 -11.41 -7.60 -8.97
C LEU A 50 -12.33 -8.38 -8.04
N GLU A 51 -12.91 -9.46 -8.57
CA GLU A 51 -13.59 -10.48 -7.77
C GLU A 51 -12.65 -11.64 -7.45
N HIS A 52 -12.60 -11.98 -6.16
CA HIS A 52 -11.83 -13.09 -5.62
C HIS A 52 -12.76 -14.02 -4.86
N ASP A 53 -12.86 -15.26 -5.32
CA ASP A 53 -13.78 -16.27 -4.77
C ASP A 53 -13.14 -17.16 -3.70
N ALA A 54 -11.82 -17.05 -3.52
CA ALA A 54 -11.00 -17.92 -2.66
C ALA A 54 -11.22 -19.43 -2.91
N SER A 55 -11.57 -19.84 -4.13
CA SER A 55 -11.83 -21.24 -4.47
C SER A 55 -10.58 -21.96 -5.03
N GLY A 56 -10.46 -23.26 -4.77
CA GLY A 56 -9.37 -24.09 -5.31
C GLY A 56 -7.98 -23.50 -5.06
N ALA A 57 -7.20 -23.32 -6.13
CA ALA A 57 -5.86 -22.72 -6.03
C ALA A 57 -5.87 -21.26 -5.55
N ARG A 58 -6.98 -20.52 -5.77
CA ARG A 58 -7.12 -19.13 -5.35
C ARG A 58 -7.20 -18.96 -3.83
N ALA A 59 -7.61 -20.01 -3.11
CA ALA A 59 -7.62 -20.01 -1.64
C ALA A 59 -6.24 -19.73 -1.03
N ARG A 60 -5.15 -20.14 -1.71
CA ARG A 60 -3.78 -19.86 -1.25
C ARG A 60 -3.33 -18.43 -1.58
N GLU A 61 -3.95 -17.77 -2.55
CA GLU A 61 -3.63 -16.37 -2.85
C GLU A 61 -4.14 -15.44 -1.76
N TRP A 62 -5.39 -15.69 -1.37
CA TRP A 62 -6.03 -15.10 -0.20
C TRP A 62 -7.19 -16.03 0.22
N PRO A 63 -7.31 -16.43 1.49
CA PRO A 63 -8.23 -17.50 1.89
C PRO A 63 -9.69 -17.08 2.05
N PHE A 64 -10.00 -15.79 1.89
CA PHE A 64 -11.35 -15.25 2.07
C PHE A 64 -11.83 -14.60 0.77
N PRO A 65 -13.08 -14.81 0.36
CA PRO A 65 -13.61 -14.17 -0.83
C PRO A 65 -13.80 -12.67 -0.60
N TYR A 66 -13.51 -11.88 -1.62
CA TYR A 66 -13.68 -10.44 -1.57
C TYR A 66 -13.94 -9.85 -2.95
N ARG A 67 -14.42 -8.61 -2.95
CA ARG A 67 -14.44 -7.76 -4.13
C ARG A 67 -13.66 -6.48 -3.84
N ALA A 68 -12.66 -6.17 -4.65
CA ALA A 68 -11.88 -4.94 -4.51
C ALA A 68 -12.17 -4.00 -5.67
N ARG A 69 -12.26 -2.70 -5.39
CA ARG A 69 -12.53 -1.68 -6.40
C ARG A 69 -11.48 -0.60 -6.34
N GLN A 70 -10.96 -0.22 -7.51
CA GLN A 70 -10.12 0.96 -7.66
C GLN A 70 -10.85 1.99 -8.50
N ARG A 71 -10.82 3.24 -8.05
CA ARG A 71 -11.39 4.40 -8.73
C ARG A 71 -10.30 5.42 -8.96
N PHE A 72 -10.22 5.92 -10.17
CA PHE A 72 -9.29 6.95 -10.61
C PHE A 72 -10.11 8.11 -11.17
N ALA A 73 -9.78 9.33 -10.76
CA ALA A 73 -10.35 10.54 -11.35
C ALA A 73 -9.26 11.58 -11.56
N LEU A 74 -9.18 12.13 -12.77
CA LEU A 74 -8.32 13.26 -13.08
C LEU A 74 -9.16 14.54 -12.97
N VAL A 75 -8.83 15.37 -11.98
CA VAL A 75 -9.48 16.65 -11.75
C VAL A 75 -8.49 17.75 -12.12
N ALA A 76 -8.76 18.46 -13.20
CA ALA A 76 -7.94 19.60 -13.62
C ALA A 76 -8.56 20.91 -13.15
N ASP A 77 -7.73 21.80 -12.60
CA ASP A 77 -8.02 23.23 -12.53
C ASP A 77 -7.11 23.99 -13.53
N ALA A 78 -7.13 25.32 -13.50
CA ALA A 78 -6.38 26.15 -14.45
C ALA A 78 -4.85 26.02 -14.34
N LEU A 79 -4.33 25.50 -13.22
CA LEU A 79 -2.90 25.50 -12.90
C LEU A 79 -2.36 24.10 -12.57
N VAL A 80 -3.20 23.19 -12.09
CA VAL A 80 -2.81 21.88 -11.58
C VAL A 80 -3.80 20.80 -12.03
N ALA A 81 -3.28 19.63 -12.39
CA ALA A 81 -4.05 18.40 -12.52
C ALA A 81 -3.84 17.54 -11.27
N THR A 82 -4.94 17.14 -10.63
CA THR A 82 -4.96 16.28 -9.44
C THR A 82 -5.48 14.89 -9.81
N LEU A 83 -4.69 13.86 -9.53
CA LEU A 83 -5.15 12.47 -9.60
C LEU A 83 -5.75 12.06 -8.25
N GLN A 84 -7.05 11.82 -8.22
CA GLN A 84 -7.75 11.26 -7.08
C GLN A 84 -7.82 9.74 -7.21
N LEU A 85 -7.40 9.04 -6.16
CA LEU A 85 -7.40 7.59 -6.07
C LEU A 85 -8.34 7.14 -4.96
N GLY A 86 -9.16 6.14 -5.24
CA GLY A 86 -9.98 5.45 -4.25
C GLY A 86 -9.74 3.96 -4.35
N LEU A 87 -9.60 3.30 -3.21
CA LEU A 87 -9.46 1.84 -3.11
C LEU A 87 -10.31 1.36 -1.94
N ASP A 88 -11.20 0.42 -2.23
CA ASP A 88 -12.02 -0.27 -1.22
C ASP A 88 -12.02 -1.77 -1.44
N ILE A 89 -12.40 -2.47 -0.38
CA ILE A 89 -12.61 -3.91 -0.37
C ILE A 89 -13.93 -4.20 0.33
N GLU A 90 -14.66 -5.13 -0.25
CA GLU A 90 -15.92 -5.66 0.25
C GLU A 90 -15.69 -7.13 0.56
N ASN A 91 -16.01 -7.55 1.79
CA ASN A 91 -16.06 -8.96 2.14
C ASN A 91 -17.31 -9.57 1.52
N THR A 92 -17.14 -10.51 0.58
CA THR A 92 -18.25 -11.20 -0.09
C THR A 92 -18.54 -12.59 0.49
N GLY A 93 -17.84 -12.96 1.57
CA GLY A 93 -18.04 -14.19 2.32
C GLY A 93 -18.92 -14.03 3.55
N GLY A 94 -19.16 -15.15 4.25
CA GLY A 94 -19.92 -15.18 5.50
C GLY A 94 -19.11 -14.86 6.76
N ASP A 95 -17.78 -15.04 6.71
CA ASP A 95 -16.89 -14.88 7.86
C ASP A 95 -16.10 -13.57 7.79
N ALA A 96 -15.84 -12.94 8.93
CA ALA A 96 -14.94 -11.78 9.01
C ALA A 96 -13.49 -12.18 8.71
N PHE A 97 -12.76 -11.32 8.01
CA PHE A 97 -11.35 -11.54 7.67
C PHE A 97 -10.48 -10.29 7.86
N PRO A 98 -9.16 -10.44 8.09
CA PRO A 98 -8.27 -9.31 8.27
C PRO A 98 -7.87 -8.74 6.91
N PHE A 99 -7.88 -7.42 6.71
CA PHE A 99 -7.45 -6.84 5.44
C PHE A 99 -6.60 -5.60 5.62
N GLY A 100 -5.82 -5.30 4.58
CA GLY A 100 -5.08 -4.05 4.44
C GLY A 100 -5.02 -3.68 2.96
N LEU A 101 -5.12 -2.39 2.67
CA LEU A 101 -5.13 -1.84 1.32
C LEU A 101 -4.08 -0.74 1.21
N GLY A 102 -3.50 -0.61 0.02
CA GLY A 102 -2.54 0.43 -0.28
C GLY A 102 -2.12 0.41 -1.73
N TRP A 103 -1.44 1.48 -2.15
CA TRP A 103 -0.80 1.58 -3.45
C TRP A 103 0.72 1.47 -3.30
N HIS A 104 1.40 1.13 -4.39
CA HIS A 104 2.85 1.07 -4.45
C HIS A 104 3.40 1.98 -5.57
N PRO A 105 3.14 3.30 -5.51
CA PRO A 105 3.59 4.22 -6.55
C PRO A 105 5.12 4.34 -6.53
N TYR A 106 5.69 4.45 -7.73
CA TYR A 106 7.10 4.80 -7.92
C TYR A 106 7.18 6.20 -8.51
N PHE A 107 7.86 7.10 -7.82
CA PHE A 107 8.10 8.47 -8.28
C PHE A 107 9.55 8.59 -8.79
N GLY A 108 9.74 9.35 -9.87
CA GLY A 108 11.08 9.70 -10.33
C GLY A 108 11.83 10.48 -9.25
N ARG A 109 13.12 10.16 -9.09
CA ARG A 109 14.02 10.79 -8.10
C ARG A 109 15.26 11.31 -8.80
N ASP A 110 15.60 12.56 -8.51
CA ASP A 110 16.83 13.25 -8.90
C ASP A 110 17.52 13.89 -7.68
N GLY A 111 18.59 14.65 -7.92
CA GLY A 111 19.37 15.30 -6.86
C GLY A 111 18.61 16.37 -6.08
N GLU A 112 17.56 16.94 -6.68
CA GLU A 112 16.74 18.02 -6.12
C GLU A 112 15.47 17.50 -5.43
N THR A 113 15.24 16.19 -5.46
CA THR A 113 14.03 15.57 -4.91
C THR A 113 13.99 15.71 -3.39
N GLU A 114 13.00 16.44 -2.90
CA GLU A 114 12.68 16.54 -1.48
C GLU A 114 11.58 15.54 -1.09
N LEU A 115 11.70 14.99 0.11
CA LEU A 115 10.68 14.17 0.75
C LEU A 115 10.13 14.93 1.96
N GLY A 116 8.80 14.92 2.10
CA GLY A 116 8.09 15.54 3.21
C GLY A 116 6.97 14.65 3.72
N PHE A 117 6.99 14.28 5.00
CA PHE A 117 5.88 13.62 5.67
C PHE A 117 6.02 13.76 7.20
N ALA A 118 4.89 13.85 7.89
CA ALA A 118 4.86 13.80 9.35
C ALA A 118 4.83 12.35 9.81
N ALA A 119 5.63 11.99 10.80
CA ALA A 119 5.57 10.71 11.50
C ALA A 119 6.17 10.86 12.91
N ARG A 120 5.61 10.16 13.89
CA ARG A 120 6.14 10.14 15.26
C ARG A 120 6.91 8.86 15.55
N GLU A 121 6.52 7.77 14.90
CA GLU A 121 7.01 6.44 15.15
C GLU A 121 7.49 5.77 13.86
N VAL A 122 8.42 4.85 14.01
CA VAL A 122 8.93 4.01 12.92
C VAL A 122 9.07 2.57 13.39
N TRP A 123 8.61 1.65 12.56
CA TRP A 123 8.85 0.22 12.74
C TRP A 123 10.21 -0.16 12.17
N HIS A 124 11.04 -0.74 13.03
CA HIS A 124 12.31 -1.35 12.64
C HIS A 124 12.07 -2.78 12.19
N THR A 125 12.79 -3.18 11.16
CA THR A 125 12.75 -4.55 10.66
C THR A 125 14.09 -5.24 10.84
N ASP A 126 14.05 -6.57 10.97
CA ASP A 126 15.27 -7.38 10.88
C ASP A 126 15.64 -7.65 9.41
N ARG A 127 16.59 -8.58 9.21
CA ARG A 127 17.05 -9.02 7.88
C ARG A 127 15.96 -9.73 7.07
N SER A 128 14.91 -10.25 7.72
CA SER A 128 13.74 -10.85 7.07
C SER A 128 12.69 -9.80 6.67
N ARG A 129 12.93 -8.51 6.98
CA ARG A 129 12.01 -7.39 6.72
C ARG A 129 10.69 -7.51 7.48
N LEU A 130 10.65 -8.30 8.55
CA LEU A 130 9.54 -8.36 9.48
C LEU A 130 9.72 -7.33 10.60
N PRO A 131 8.62 -6.71 11.08
CA PRO A 131 8.69 -5.72 12.14
C PRO A 131 9.16 -6.37 13.45
N THR A 132 10.11 -5.74 14.13
CA THR A 132 10.69 -6.25 15.39
C THR A 132 10.41 -5.34 16.57
N ARG A 133 10.45 -4.01 16.36
CA ARG A 133 10.18 -3.02 17.40
C ARG A 133 9.73 -1.70 16.79
N VAL A 134 9.02 -0.92 17.58
CA VAL A 134 8.71 0.48 17.28
C VAL A 134 9.65 1.40 18.07
N SER A 135 10.03 2.54 17.49
CA SER A 135 10.69 3.63 18.21
C SER A 135 10.21 4.99 17.70
N ALA A 136 10.55 6.06 18.42
CA ALA A 136 10.43 7.40 17.88
C ALA A 136 11.26 7.56 16.59
N VAL A 137 10.80 8.43 15.68
CA VAL A 137 11.54 8.80 14.47
C VAL A 137 12.82 9.54 14.86
N SER A 138 13.96 9.08 14.37
CA SER A 138 15.26 9.73 14.59
C SER A 138 15.48 10.89 13.61
N PRO A 139 16.39 11.84 13.90
CA PRO A 139 16.62 13.00 13.04
C PRO A 139 16.93 12.65 11.58
N GLN A 140 17.65 11.56 11.32
CA GLN A 140 17.98 11.09 9.96
C GLN A 140 16.77 10.60 9.15
N TRP A 141 15.65 10.29 9.81
CA TRP A 141 14.39 9.85 9.19
C TRP A 141 13.26 10.85 9.44
N ASN A 142 13.56 12.01 10.03
CA ASN A 142 12.62 13.10 10.10
C ASN A 142 12.63 13.87 8.77
N PHE A 143 11.45 13.97 8.15
CA PHE A 143 11.19 14.70 6.91
C PHE A 143 10.09 15.75 7.13
N ASP A 144 9.94 16.23 8.36
CA ASP A 144 9.13 17.39 8.73
C ASP A 144 10.02 18.44 9.42
N PRO A 145 10.36 19.56 8.75
CA PRO A 145 9.89 19.97 7.41
C PRO A 145 10.51 19.15 6.25
N PRO A 146 9.94 19.25 5.03
CA PRO A 146 10.49 18.59 3.85
C PRO A 146 11.97 18.93 3.63
N ARG A 147 12.74 17.96 3.12
CA ARG A 147 14.16 18.11 2.82
C ARG A 147 14.63 17.15 1.73
N PRO A 148 15.82 17.36 1.14
CA PRO A 148 16.38 16.44 0.18
C PRO A 148 16.46 15.00 0.72
N ILE A 149 16.00 14.03 -0.08
CA ILE A 149 16.11 12.61 0.26
C ILE A 149 17.56 12.12 0.19
N GLY A 150 18.40 12.77 -0.63
CA GLY A 150 19.85 12.58 -0.67
C GLY A 150 20.26 11.16 -1.05
N ALA A 151 21.08 10.50 -0.22
CA ALA A 151 21.43 9.07 -0.36
C ALA A 151 20.60 8.17 0.58
N THR A 152 19.57 8.71 1.23
CA THR A 152 18.78 7.96 2.22
C THR A 152 18.03 6.82 1.55
N THR A 153 18.12 5.63 2.16
CA THR A 153 17.31 4.45 1.84
C THR A 153 16.23 4.29 2.92
N LEU A 154 14.99 4.07 2.49
CA LEU A 154 13.84 3.86 3.36
C LEU A 154 13.13 2.59 2.89
N ASP A 155 12.92 1.64 3.81
CA ASP A 155 12.07 0.46 3.64
C ASP A 155 11.43 0.15 4.99
N ASN A 156 10.71 1.13 5.52
CA ASN A 156 10.17 1.12 6.88
C ASN A 156 8.72 1.57 6.88
N CYS A 157 7.94 1.06 7.83
CA CYS A 157 6.60 1.57 8.11
C CYS A 157 6.70 2.73 9.12
N PHE A 158 6.24 3.91 8.73
CA PHE A 158 6.13 5.09 9.59
C PHE A 158 4.69 5.21 10.12
N ALA A 159 4.55 5.65 11.37
CA ALA A 159 3.27 5.70 12.08
C ALA A 159 3.16 6.95 12.99
N GLY A 160 2.03 7.07 13.68
CA GLY A 160 1.79 8.15 14.65
C GLY A 160 1.52 9.51 14.00
N THR A 161 1.00 9.51 12.78
CA THR A 161 0.54 10.74 12.12
C THR A 161 -0.79 11.18 12.76
N GLN A 162 -1.00 12.49 12.94
CA GLN A 162 -2.36 13.00 12.98
C GLN A 162 -2.86 13.00 11.53
N ALA A 163 -4.09 12.57 11.29
CA ALA A 163 -4.72 12.73 9.98
C ALA A 163 -4.66 14.22 9.58
N HIS A 164 -3.76 14.56 8.66
CA HIS A 164 -3.66 15.88 8.06
C HIS A 164 -3.56 15.72 6.56
N ARG A 165 -4.40 16.47 5.85
CA ARG A 165 -4.48 16.52 4.39
C ARG A 165 -3.09 16.83 3.83
N GLU A 166 -2.53 15.87 3.09
CA GLU A 166 -1.25 16.04 2.40
C GLU A 166 -1.42 17.09 1.29
N ASN A 167 -0.94 18.31 1.53
CA ASN A 167 -0.76 19.33 0.49
C ASN A 167 0.67 19.23 -0.02
N CYS A 168 0.87 18.55 -1.15
CA CYS A 168 2.12 18.66 -1.91
C CYS A 168 2.14 20.06 -2.57
N ARG A 169 3.00 20.96 -2.06
CA ARG A 169 3.27 22.27 -2.70
C ARG A 169 4.64 22.22 -3.35
N ARG A 170 4.73 22.53 -4.64
CA ARG A 170 6.01 22.86 -5.29
C ARG A 170 6.52 24.21 -4.78
N PRO A 171 7.85 24.43 -4.66
CA PRO A 171 8.39 25.76 -4.46
C PRO A 171 8.00 26.63 -5.67
N ARG A 172 7.60 27.88 -5.39
CA ARG A 172 7.33 28.88 -6.43
C ARG A 172 8.67 29.25 -7.08
N LEU A 173 8.73 29.20 -8.40
CA LEU A 173 9.64 30.04 -9.19
C LEU A 173 9.04 31.44 -9.29
#